data_AF-E6SI67-F1
#
_entry.id   AF-E6SI67-F1
#
_cell.length_a   1.000
_cell.length_b   1.000
_cell.length_c   1.000
_cell.angle_alpha   90.00
_cell.angle_beta   90.00
_cell.angle_gamma   90.00
#
_symmetry.space_group_name_H-M   'P 1'
#
loop_
_entity.id
_entity.type
_entity.pdbx_description
1 polymer ?
#
loop_
_entity_poly.entity_id
_entity_poly.type
_entity_poly.pdbx_seq_one_letter_code
_entity_poly.pdbx_strand_id
1 'polypeptide(L)'
;MTAFDRLASRVFELYQRRQYRQALDLLDAVTAFDRLASRVFELYQRRQYRQALDLLDAVTAFDRLASRVFELYQRRQYRQALDLLDKEGVGHPEQAWHIGYWRVCLLTRLGDAEAALTHLEQLLDQGLWIPVTWLRNDPDLAGLRGHPRFERAVAVCEQRQIEAQRMVVPRRVLLFPEGTALRPEGTALNQGSGSAPPGRNSVPVLIALHGNAENAARAADCWRFVASRGWALLAPQSTQVMGPDAYHWDDLDRGAQDVLYHYRSVLDDAAAPGVSLDPKRVVLAGFSRGAALALHLALSGVLPARGVIALAPHLRDWSYMEGLLEPSPRNPGLRAYFWAGSRDEPAVRMSEDVARWMEAAGLTVRVEVVQGAGHFYPPDLEARIAPLLAAWR
;
A
#
# COMPACT_ATOMS: atom_id res chain seq x y z
N MET A 1 -2.05 -25.34 27.77
CA MET A 1 -2.70 -24.07 28.15
C MET A 1 -1.94 -22.94 27.47
N THR A 2 -2.59 -22.31 26.49
CA THR A 2 -1.97 -21.28 25.65
C THR A 2 -1.75 -19.98 26.45
N ALA A 3 -0.95 -19.05 25.89
CA ALA A 3 -0.80 -17.72 26.49
C ALA A 3 -2.15 -16.99 26.59
N PHE A 4 -3.07 -17.27 25.66
CA PHE A 4 -4.44 -16.76 25.65
C PHE A 4 -5.28 -17.34 26.79
N ASP A 5 -5.22 -18.66 27.02
CA ASP A 5 -5.96 -19.31 28.11
C ASP A 5 -5.54 -18.79 29.49
N ARG A 6 -4.25 -18.49 29.66
CA ARG A 6 -3.70 -17.86 30.87
C ARG A 6 -4.19 -16.43 31.06
N LEU A 7 -4.29 -15.67 29.98
CA LEU A 7 -4.75 -14.29 30.01
C LEU A 7 -6.26 -14.19 30.29
N ALA A 8 -7.07 -15.01 29.61
CA ALA A 8 -8.51 -15.09 29.81
C ALA A 8 -8.87 -15.55 31.23
N SER A 9 -8.15 -16.54 31.76
CA SER A 9 -8.32 -16.96 33.16
C SER A 9 -7.97 -15.84 34.14
N ARG A 10 -6.96 -15.02 33.82
CA ARG A 10 -6.53 -13.90 34.68
C ARG A 10 -7.50 -12.72 34.65
N VAL A 11 -8.06 -12.39 33.49
CA VAL A 11 -9.13 -11.38 33.37
C VAL A 11 -10.37 -11.81 34.15
N PHE A 12 -10.77 -13.08 34.03
CA PHE A 12 -11.92 -13.62 34.75
C PHE A 12 -11.70 -13.61 36.28
N GLU A 13 -10.49 -13.93 36.73
CA GLU A 13 -10.11 -13.86 38.15
C GLU A 13 -10.17 -12.42 38.71
N LEU A 14 -9.67 -11.43 37.95
CA LEU A 14 -9.71 -10.01 38.33
C LEU A 14 -11.15 -9.46 38.37
N TYR A 15 -12.00 -9.93 37.45
CA TYR A 15 -13.42 -9.58 37.41
C TYR A 15 -14.19 -10.13 38.62
N GLN A 16 -13.96 -11.40 38.98
CA GLN A 16 -14.53 -12.05 40.17
C GLN A 16 -14.14 -11.33 41.47
N ARG A 17 -12.91 -10.78 41.52
CA ARG A 17 -12.39 -10.00 42.66
C ARG A 17 -12.81 -8.53 42.66
N ARG A 18 -13.69 -8.12 41.74
CA ARG A 18 -14.15 -6.73 41.56
C ARG A 18 -13.02 -5.71 41.31
N GLN A 19 -11.88 -6.17 40.80
CA GLN A 19 -10.73 -5.32 40.46
C GLN A 19 -10.87 -4.77 39.04
N TYR A 20 -11.98 -4.06 38.79
CA TYR A 20 -12.45 -3.74 37.44
C TYR A 20 -11.49 -2.84 36.65
N ARG A 21 -10.77 -1.94 37.32
CA ARG A 21 -9.80 -1.05 36.67
C ARG A 21 -8.59 -1.82 36.13
N GLN A 22 -8.07 -2.78 36.89
CA GLN A 22 -6.98 -3.65 36.44
C GLN A 22 -7.44 -4.66 35.38
N ALA A 23 -8.69 -5.11 35.44
CA ALA A 23 -9.28 -5.94 34.39
C ALA A 23 -9.45 -5.14 33.08
N LEU A 24 -9.85 -3.86 33.19
CA LEU A 24 -9.96 -2.93 32.06
C LEU A 24 -8.59 -2.55 31.49
N ASP A 25 -7.58 -2.29 32.32
CA ASP A 25 -6.21 -2.01 31.85
C ASP A 25 -5.60 -3.23 31.12
N LEU A 26 -5.92 -4.46 31.57
CA LEU A 26 -5.53 -5.70 30.89
C LEU A 26 -6.33 -5.93 29.59
N LEU A 27 -7.58 -5.44 29.51
CA LEU A 27 -8.42 -5.45 28.30
C LEU A 27 -7.98 -4.35 27.31
N ASP A 28 -7.55 -3.19 27.80
CA ASP A 28 -7.12 -2.06 26.97
C ASP A 28 -5.75 -2.31 26.34
N ALA A 29 -4.91 -3.14 26.97
CA ALA A 29 -3.73 -3.71 26.34
C ALA A 29 -4.08 -4.69 25.18
N VAL A 30 -5.34 -5.10 25.04
CA VAL A 30 -5.84 -6.05 24.02
C VAL A 30 -6.66 -5.34 22.90
N THR A 31 -7.12 -4.11 23.08
CA THR A 31 -8.04 -3.40 22.16
C THR A 31 -7.40 -2.67 20.97
N ALA A 32 -6.30 -3.20 20.44
CA ALA A 32 -5.93 -3.06 19.00
C ALA A 32 -6.09 -4.39 18.23
N PHE A 33 -6.19 -5.51 18.95
CA PHE A 33 -6.31 -6.86 18.43
C PHE A 33 -7.78 -7.30 18.27
N ASP A 34 -8.71 -6.62 18.95
CA ASP A 34 -10.05 -7.13 19.25
C ASP A 34 -11.02 -7.20 18.05
N ARG A 35 -10.88 -6.33 17.03
CA ARG A 35 -11.71 -6.42 15.81
C ARG A 35 -11.22 -7.49 14.83
N LEU A 36 -9.89 -7.61 14.70
CA LEU A 36 -9.25 -8.65 13.90
C LEU A 36 -9.49 -10.02 14.54
N ALA A 37 -9.27 -10.15 15.85
CA ALA A 37 -9.50 -11.37 16.61
C ALA A 37 -10.98 -11.78 16.61
N SER A 38 -11.92 -10.86 16.81
CA SER A 38 -13.35 -11.17 16.73
C SER A 38 -13.75 -11.69 15.34
N ARG A 39 -13.18 -11.13 14.27
CA ARG A 39 -13.48 -11.55 12.89
C ARG A 39 -12.77 -12.84 12.50
N VAL A 40 -11.51 -13.03 12.89
CA VAL A 40 -10.77 -14.29 12.76
C VAL A 40 -11.49 -15.40 13.53
N PHE A 41 -11.98 -15.10 14.73
CA PHE A 41 -12.75 -16.03 15.55
C PHE A 41 -14.13 -16.35 14.94
N GLU A 42 -14.84 -15.36 14.40
CA GLU A 42 -16.10 -15.57 13.66
C GLU A 42 -15.88 -16.46 12.42
N LEU A 43 -14.83 -16.22 11.64
CA LEU A 43 -14.45 -17.03 10.47
C LEU A 43 -14.02 -18.44 10.88
N TYR A 44 -13.29 -18.58 11.98
CA TYR A 44 -12.90 -19.87 12.55
C TYR A 44 -14.12 -20.68 13.01
N GLN A 45 -15.08 -20.05 13.69
CA GLN A 45 -16.35 -20.67 14.11
C GLN A 45 -17.20 -21.12 12.91
N ARG A 46 -17.15 -20.38 11.79
CA ARG A 46 -17.78 -20.75 10.51
C ARG A 46 -16.98 -21.75 9.68
N ARG A 47 -15.86 -22.28 10.22
CA ARG A 47 -14.92 -23.18 9.54
C ARG A 47 -14.31 -22.61 8.26
N GLN A 48 -14.28 -21.29 8.13
CA GLN A 48 -13.67 -20.54 7.03
C GLN A 48 -12.19 -20.29 7.33
N TYR A 49 -11.46 -21.37 7.64
CA TYR A 49 -10.09 -21.30 8.17
C TYR A 49 -9.11 -20.60 7.24
N ARG A 50 -9.31 -20.74 5.92
CA ARG A 50 -8.49 -20.07 4.91
C ARG A 50 -8.66 -18.56 4.96
N GLN A 51 -9.89 -18.07 5.05
CA GLN A 51 -10.17 -16.63 5.20
C GLN A 51 -9.70 -16.07 6.55
N ALA A 52 -9.73 -16.89 7.60
CA ALA A 52 -9.21 -16.51 8.92
C ALA A 52 -7.68 -16.37 8.89
N LEU A 53 -6.98 -17.24 8.14
CA LEU A 53 -5.55 -17.14 7.87
C LEU A 53 -5.24 -15.95 6.95
N ASP A 54 -5.99 -15.78 5.86
CA ASP A 54 -5.85 -14.66 4.93
C ASP A 54 -6.04 -13.31 5.63
N LEU A 55 -6.94 -13.23 6.64
CA LEU A 55 -7.15 -12.02 7.45
C LEU A 55 -6.02 -11.77 8.46
N LEU A 56 -5.43 -12.83 9.00
CA LEU A 56 -4.21 -12.76 9.83
C LEU A 56 -2.98 -12.35 9.00
N ASP A 57 -2.97 -12.74 7.72
CA ASP A 57 -1.96 -12.42 6.72
C ASP A 57 -2.16 -11.03 6.10
N ALA A 58 -3.41 -10.53 6.06
CA ALA A 58 -3.78 -9.23 5.47
C ALA A 58 -3.18 -8.02 6.21
N VAL A 59 -2.90 -8.14 7.50
CA VAL A 59 -1.90 -7.29 8.17
C VAL A 59 -0.61 -8.08 8.15
N THR A 60 0.34 -7.70 7.29
CA THR A 60 1.57 -8.49 7.19
C THR A 60 2.30 -8.45 8.53
N ALA A 61 3.04 -9.50 8.85
CA ALA A 61 3.89 -9.49 10.04
C ALA A 61 4.86 -8.30 10.03
N PHE A 62 5.29 -7.87 8.85
CA PHE A 62 6.08 -6.66 8.65
C PHE A 62 5.31 -5.37 8.97
N ASP A 63 4.05 -5.21 8.55
CA ASP A 63 3.26 -4.01 8.87
C ASP A 63 3.08 -3.84 10.39
N ARG A 64 2.94 -4.95 11.12
CA ARG A 64 2.89 -4.93 12.60
C ARG A 64 4.23 -4.52 13.20
N LEU A 65 5.33 -5.05 12.67
CA LEU A 65 6.68 -4.67 13.10
C LEU A 65 6.92 -3.17 12.85
N ALA A 66 6.68 -2.71 11.63
CA ALA A 66 6.84 -1.31 11.22
C ALA A 66 6.04 -0.37 12.12
N SER A 67 4.76 -0.68 12.36
CA SER A 67 3.88 0.12 13.23
C SER A 67 4.45 0.25 14.65
N ARG A 68 4.93 -0.85 15.24
CA ARG A 68 5.51 -0.85 16.60
C ARG A 68 6.84 -0.09 16.65
N VAL A 69 7.68 -0.24 15.64
CA VAL A 69 8.96 0.49 15.52
C VAL A 69 8.70 2.00 15.44
N PHE A 70 7.76 2.43 14.59
CA PHE A 70 7.42 3.85 14.47
C PHE A 70 6.76 4.42 15.71
N GLU A 71 5.95 3.65 16.43
CA GLU A 71 5.39 4.08 17.72
C GLU A 71 6.48 4.32 18.76
N LEU A 72 7.43 3.38 18.89
CA LEU A 72 8.59 3.54 19.79
C LEU A 72 9.44 4.75 19.38
N TYR A 73 9.65 4.93 18.08
CA TYR A 73 10.37 6.07 17.52
C TYR A 73 9.70 7.41 17.86
N GLN A 74 8.38 7.53 17.68
CA GLN A 74 7.62 8.74 18.01
C GLN A 74 7.70 9.09 19.50
N ARG A 75 7.76 8.06 20.36
CA ARG A 75 7.98 8.21 21.82
C ARG A 75 9.45 8.44 22.19
N ARG A 76 10.35 8.55 21.20
CA ARG A 76 11.80 8.71 21.36
C ARG A 76 12.47 7.54 22.09
N GLN A 77 11.84 6.38 22.11
CA GLN A 77 12.35 5.15 22.73
C GLN A 77 13.27 4.39 21.75
N TYR A 78 14.31 5.07 21.25
CA TYR A 78 15.14 4.58 20.13
C TYR A 78 15.85 3.25 20.43
N ARG A 79 16.31 3.06 21.67
CA ARG A 79 16.94 1.79 22.09
C ARG A 79 15.96 0.63 22.00
N GLN A 80 14.73 0.81 22.48
CA GLN A 80 13.70 -0.23 22.43
C GLN A 80 13.27 -0.53 20.99
N ALA A 81 13.20 0.49 20.13
CA ALA A 81 12.94 0.31 18.70
C ALA A 81 14.05 -0.50 18.03
N LEU A 82 15.31 -0.22 18.37
CA LEU A 82 16.47 -0.97 17.87
C LEU A 82 16.45 -2.43 18.33
N ASP A 83 16.24 -2.67 19.63
CA ASP A 83 16.13 -4.03 20.19
C ASP A 83 14.99 -4.84 19.54
N LEU A 84 13.89 -4.16 19.19
CA LEU A 84 12.77 -4.78 18.47
C LEU A 84 13.16 -5.18 17.04
N LEU A 85 13.88 -4.32 16.31
CA LEU A 85 14.39 -4.64 14.98
C LEU A 85 15.38 -5.80 15.01
N ASP A 86 16.26 -5.84 16.02
CA ASP A 86 17.25 -6.92 16.18
C ASP A 86 16.58 -8.28 16.38
N LYS A 87 15.47 -8.28 17.11
CA LYS A 87 14.72 -9.49 17.44
C LYS A 87 13.82 -9.95 16.31
N GLU A 88 13.03 -9.05 15.73
CA GLU A 88 11.94 -9.41 14.81
C GLU A 88 12.29 -9.15 13.34
N GLY A 89 13.23 -8.24 13.05
CA GLY A 89 13.59 -7.85 11.68
C GLY A 89 14.23 -8.97 10.86
N VAL A 90 14.93 -9.92 11.51
CA VAL A 90 15.51 -11.09 10.83
C VAL A 90 14.47 -11.99 10.16
N GLY A 91 13.20 -11.90 10.57
CA GLY A 91 12.09 -12.63 9.96
C GLY A 91 11.57 -12.03 8.65
N HIS A 92 12.14 -10.91 8.20
CA HIS A 92 11.69 -10.13 7.04
C HIS A 92 12.81 -9.84 6.04
N PRO A 93 13.48 -10.87 5.48
CA PRO A 93 14.59 -10.70 4.54
C PRO A 93 14.20 -9.90 3.28
N GLU A 94 12.95 -9.97 2.86
CA GLU A 94 12.38 -9.19 1.74
C GLU A 94 12.34 -7.68 2.03
N GLN A 95 12.42 -7.28 3.30
CA GLN A 95 12.43 -5.89 3.77
C GLN A 95 13.78 -5.46 4.33
N ALA A 96 14.85 -6.22 4.05
CA ALA A 96 16.16 -6.02 4.65
C ALA A 96 16.70 -4.59 4.47
N TRP A 97 16.46 -3.95 3.32
CA TRP A 97 16.93 -2.57 3.09
C TRP A 97 16.15 -1.53 3.92
N HIS A 98 14.83 -1.69 4.10
CA HIS A 98 14.02 -0.83 4.98
C HIS A 98 14.48 -0.96 6.43
N ILE A 99 14.62 -2.20 6.91
CA ILE A 99 15.05 -2.51 8.28
C ILE A 99 16.46 -1.97 8.52
N GLY A 100 17.36 -2.17 7.55
CA GLY A 100 18.72 -1.65 7.59
C GLY A 100 18.75 -0.13 7.70
N TYR A 101 17.97 0.56 6.86
CA TYR A 101 17.83 2.02 6.94
C TYR A 101 17.31 2.49 8.31
N TRP A 102 16.23 1.89 8.83
CA TRP A 102 15.72 2.24 10.17
C TRP A 102 16.77 2.03 11.26
N ARG A 103 17.59 0.97 11.15
CA ARG A 103 18.70 0.72 12.07
C ARG A 103 19.73 1.84 12.01
N VAL A 104 20.14 2.30 10.82
CA VAL A 104 21.07 3.44 10.66
C VAL A 104 20.51 4.70 11.32
N CYS A 105 19.22 5.00 11.11
CA CYS A 105 18.57 6.15 11.75
C CYS A 105 18.57 6.03 13.27
N LEU A 106 18.12 4.89 13.81
CA LEU A 106 18.05 4.65 15.25
C LEU A 106 19.43 4.71 15.93
N LEU A 107 20.47 4.13 15.33
CA LEU A 107 21.84 4.20 15.83
C LEU A 107 22.36 5.64 15.84
N THR A 108 22.11 6.40 14.78
CA THR A 108 22.50 7.82 14.72
C THR A 108 21.77 8.64 15.79
N ARG A 109 20.48 8.37 16.02
CA ARG A 109 19.68 9.03 17.08
C ARG A 109 20.09 8.65 18.49
N LEU A 110 20.75 7.51 18.67
CA LEU A 110 21.39 7.11 19.93
C LEU A 110 22.79 7.73 20.11
N GLY A 111 23.31 8.47 19.12
CA GLY A 111 24.64 9.06 19.14
C GLY A 111 25.76 8.08 18.76
N ASP A 112 25.43 6.88 18.28
CA ASP A 112 26.40 5.85 17.91
C ASP A 112 26.72 5.92 16.41
N ALA A 113 27.43 6.97 16.02
CA ALA A 113 27.80 7.21 14.63
C ALA A 113 28.67 6.09 14.05
N GLU A 114 29.57 5.51 14.84
CA GLU A 114 30.45 4.43 14.40
C GLU A 114 29.67 3.14 14.10
N ALA A 115 28.70 2.76 14.95
CA ALA A 115 27.84 1.63 14.66
C ALA A 115 26.94 1.90 13.46
N ALA A 116 26.40 3.12 13.31
CA ALA A 116 25.56 3.48 12.17
C ALA A 116 26.33 3.37 10.83
N LEU A 117 27.56 3.88 10.77
CA LEU A 117 28.44 3.79 9.60
C LEU A 117 28.82 2.35 9.27
N THR A 118 29.21 1.57 10.29
CA THR A 118 29.57 0.16 10.13
C THR A 118 28.38 -0.65 9.60
N HIS A 119 27.18 -0.40 10.12
CA HIS A 119 25.99 -1.06 9.62
C HIS A 119 25.65 -0.66 8.17
N LEU A 120 25.80 0.63 7.83
CA LEU A 120 25.59 1.09 6.46
C LEU A 120 26.54 0.40 5.48
N GLU A 121 27.82 0.25 5.83
CA GLU A 121 28.81 -0.49 5.03
C GLU A 121 28.45 -1.98 4.89
N GLN A 122 27.98 -2.63 5.96
CA GLN A 122 27.51 -4.02 5.92
C GLN A 122 26.31 -4.22 4.98
N LEU A 123 25.37 -3.28 4.95
CA LEU A 123 24.25 -3.32 3.99
C LEU A 123 24.78 -3.27 2.56
N LEU A 124 25.79 -2.43 2.31
CA LEU A 124 26.41 -2.32 1.00
C LEU A 124 27.13 -3.62 0.60
N ASP A 125 27.86 -4.26 1.51
CA ASP A 125 28.53 -5.54 1.25
C ASP A 125 27.55 -6.67 0.91
N GLN A 126 26.32 -6.59 1.43
CA GLN A 126 25.22 -7.52 1.11
C GLN A 126 24.51 -7.22 -0.22
N GLY A 127 24.96 -6.20 -0.95
CA GLY A 127 24.31 -5.75 -2.19
C GLY A 127 23.08 -4.86 -1.98
N LEU A 128 22.69 -4.58 -0.74
CA LEU A 128 21.60 -3.67 -0.41
C LEU A 128 22.06 -2.21 -0.53
N TRP A 129 21.13 -1.29 -0.71
CA TRP A 129 21.42 0.14 -0.75
C TRP A 129 20.21 0.94 -0.29
N ILE A 130 20.47 2.14 0.21
CA ILE A 130 19.44 3.05 0.74
C ILE A 130 19.22 4.18 -0.28
N PRO A 131 17.97 4.60 -0.53
CA PRO A 131 17.68 5.72 -1.42
C PRO A 131 18.54 6.96 -1.08
N VAL A 132 19.24 7.51 -2.07
CA VAL A 132 20.16 8.65 -1.85
C VAL A 132 19.43 9.86 -1.29
N THR A 133 18.20 10.08 -1.74
CA THR A 133 17.34 11.16 -1.25
C THR A 133 17.09 11.04 0.25
N TRP A 134 17.01 9.84 0.81
CA TRP A 134 16.81 9.63 2.25
C TRP A 134 18.12 9.87 3.00
N LEU A 135 19.25 9.33 2.53
CA LEU A 135 20.56 9.59 3.10
C LEU A 135 20.89 11.11 3.16
N ARG A 136 20.48 11.85 2.13
CA ARG A 136 20.75 13.28 2.01
C ARG A 136 19.78 14.19 2.76
N ASN A 137 18.52 13.77 2.94
CA ASN A 137 17.48 14.67 3.46
C ASN A 137 16.91 14.26 4.81
N ASP A 138 17.00 12.99 5.23
CA ASP A 138 16.48 12.54 6.52
C ASP A 138 17.21 13.22 7.69
N PRO A 139 16.52 14.03 8.52
CA PRO A 139 17.13 14.73 9.65
C PRO A 139 17.80 13.80 10.66
N ASP A 140 17.38 12.53 10.77
CA ASP A 140 18.01 11.58 11.67
C ASP A 140 19.46 11.27 11.30
N LEU A 141 19.80 11.41 10.01
CA LEU A 141 21.12 11.14 9.47
C LEU A 141 21.99 12.40 9.38
N ALA A 142 21.50 13.55 9.82
CA ALA A 142 22.21 14.82 9.71
C ALA A 142 23.61 14.77 10.35
N GLY A 143 23.76 14.05 11.47
CA GLY A 143 25.04 13.88 12.18
C GLY A 143 26.09 13.06 11.43
N LEU A 144 25.70 12.29 10.40
CA LEU A 144 26.65 11.50 9.59
C LEU A 144 27.13 12.24 8.35
N ARG A 145 26.44 13.30 7.91
CA ARG A 145 26.74 14.01 6.66
C ARG A 145 28.10 14.70 6.74
N GLY A 146 28.89 14.60 5.68
CA GLY A 146 30.26 15.08 5.64
C GLY A 146 31.30 14.13 6.25
N HIS A 147 30.88 13.07 6.95
CA HIS A 147 31.81 12.04 7.41
C HIS A 147 32.36 11.24 6.22
N PRO A 148 33.68 11.03 6.06
CA PRO A 148 34.24 10.38 4.87
C PRO A 148 33.69 8.98 4.58
N ARG A 149 33.40 8.17 5.61
CA ARG A 149 32.76 6.85 5.44
C ARG A 149 31.32 6.97 4.93
N PHE A 150 30.56 7.94 5.45
CA PHE A 150 29.20 8.17 5.02
C PHE A 150 29.15 8.61 3.56
N GLU A 151 29.99 9.58 3.18
CA GLU A 151 30.02 10.09 1.80
C GLU A 151 30.42 9.01 0.78
N ARG A 152 31.36 8.13 1.13
CA ARG A 152 31.68 6.96 0.30
C ARG A 152 30.47 6.02 0.16
N ALA A 153 29.79 5.72 1.26
CA ALA A 153 28.61 4.86 1.23
C ALA A 153 27.47 5.47 0.40
N VAL A 154 27.26 6.78 0.48
CA VAL A 154 26.28 7.48 -0.36
C VAL A 154 26.63 7.38 -1.84
N ALA A 155 27.90 7.54 -2.21
CA ALA A 155 28.34 7.42 -3.61
C ALA A 155 28.08 5.99 -4.16
N VAL A 156 28.27 4.95 -3.34
CA VAL A 156 27.93 3.57 -3.73
C VAL A 156 26.42 3.41 -3.89
N CYS A 157 25.61 3.95 -2.97
CA CYS A 157 24.15 3.91 -3.09
C CYS A 157 23.67 4.62 -4.36
N GLU A 158 24.26 5.76 -4.69
CA GLU A 158 23.94 6.54 -5.89
C GLU A 158 24.24 5.76 -7.17
N GLN A 159 25.41 5.15 -7.25
CA GLN A 159 25.77 4.32 -8.39
C GLN A 159 24.79 3.15 -8.58
N ARG A 160 24.45 2.45 -7.49
CA ARG A 160 23.48 1.34 -7.52
C ARG A 160 22.07 1.80 -7.90
N GLN A 161 21.65 2.97 -7.43
CA GLN A 161 20.36 3.55 -7.80
C GLN A 161 20.31 3.88 -9.30
N ILE A 162 21.38 4.47 -9.85
CA ILE A 162 21.50 4.77 -11.28
C ILE A 162 21.45 3.47 -12.11
N GLU A 163 22.18 2.44 -11.70
CA GLU A 163 22.17 1.13 -12.37
C GLU A 163 20.80 0.49 -12.34
N ALA A 164 20.15 0.44 -11.17
CA ALA A 164 18.81 -0.10 -11.02
C ALA A 164 17.79 0.68 -11.87
N GLN A 165 17.91 2.01 -11.92
CA GLN A 165 17.05 2.87 -12.75
C GLN A 165 17.25 2.65 -14.25
N ARG A 166 18.44 2.26 -14.71
CA ARG A 166 18.72 1.91 -16.12
C ARG A 166 18.16 0.54 -16.51
N MET A 167 18.10 -0.38 -15.55
CA MET A 167 17.68 -1.77 -15.77
C MET A 167 16.18 -1.99 -15.56
N VAL A 168 15.45 -0.98 -15.08
CA VAL A 168 14.02 -1.09 -14.83
C VAL A 168 13.26 -1.33 -16.13
N VAL A 169 12.29 -2.23 -16.08
CA VAL A 169 11.38 -2.54 -17.19
C VAL A 169 9.94 -2.48 -16.67
N PRO A 170 8.95 -2.10 -17.51
CA PRO A 170 7.55 -2.12 -17.11
C PRO A 170 7.12 -3.53 -16.67
N ARG A 171 6.49 -3.65 -15.50
CA ARG A 171 5.99 -4.91 -14.94
C ARG A 171 4.58 -4.71 -14.40
N ARG A 172 3.78 -5.78 -14.35
CA ARG A 172 2.43 -5.74 -13.79
C ARG A 172 2.07 -7.08 -13.15
N VAL A 173 1.15 -7.04 -12.19
CA VAL A 173 0.35 -8.20 -11.81
C VAL A 173 -1.06 -8.02 -12.38
N LEU A 174 -1.59 -9.06 -13.02
CA LEU A 174 -2.94 -9.07 -13.57
C LEU A 174 -3.67 -10.32 -13.07
N LEU A 175 -4.80 -10.12 -12.40
CA LEU A 175 -5.70 -11.20 -11.98
C LEU A 175 -7.07 -11.01 -12.65
N PHE A 176 -7.66 -12.09 -13.14
CA PHE A 176 -9.03 -12.11 -13.62
C PHE A 176 -9.98 -12.64 -12.53
N PRO A 177 -11.29 -12.36 -12.64
CA PRO A 177 -12.28 -12.90 -11.73
C PRO A 177 -12.20 -14.41 -11.54
N GLU A 178 -12.42 -14.88 -10.32
CA GLU A 178 -12.47 -16.32 -10.04
C GLU A 178 -13.54 -17.03 -10.89
N GLY A 179 -13.22 -18.24 -11.37
CA GLY A 179 -14.10 -19.00 -12.25
C GLY A 179 -14.12 -18.51 -13.70
N THR A 180 -13.31 -17.52 -14.09
CA THR A 180 -13.06 -17.26 -15.51
C THR A 180 -12.25 -18.41 -16.11
N ALA A 181 -12.83 -19.09 -17.10
CA ALA A 181 -12.15 -20.15 -17.84
C ALA A 181 -11.01 -19.53 -18.67
N LEU A 182 -9.79 -19.57 -18.15
CA LEU A 182 -8.59 -19.29 -18.92
C LEU A 182 -8.41 -20.46 -19.91
N ARG A 183 -8.65 -20.22 -21.20
CA ARG A 183 -8.27 -21.22 -22.21
C ARG A 183 -6.74 -21.38 -22.21
N PRO A 184 -6.20 -22.61 -22.37
CA PRO A 184 -4.77 -22.82 -22.38
C PRO A 184 -4.08 -22.01 -23.48
N GLU A 185 -2.87 -21.53 -23.21
CA GLU A 185 -1.99 -20.91 -24.21
C GLU A 185 -1.79 -21.85 -25.41
N GLY A 186 -1.93 -21.33 -26.64
CA GLY A 186 -1.54 -22.04 -27.86
C GLY A 186 -2.61 -22.32 -28.92
N THR A 187 -3.88 -21.96 -28.73
CA THR A 187 -4.86 -22.02 -29.84
C THR A 187 -4.80 -20.73 -30.66
N ALA A 188 -4.16 -20.78 -31.83
CA ALA A 188 -4.05 -19.67 -32.76
C ALA A 188 -5.42 -19.08 -33.15
N LEU A 189 -5.49 -17.75 -33.24
CA LEU A 189 -6.64 -17.03 -33.78
C LEU A 189 -6.64 -17.14 -35.31
N ASN A 190 -7.70 -17.70 -35.88
CA ASN A 190 -8.00 -17.50 -37.30
C ASN A 190 -8.30 -16.02 -37.50
N GLN A 191 -7.52 -15.34 -38.35
CA GLN A 191 -7.73 -13.94 -38.69
C GLN A 191 -9.05 -13.79 -39.47
N GLY A 192 -10.04 -13.15 -38.86
CA GLY A 192 -11.33 -12.85 -39.47
C GLY A 192 -11.93 -11.57 -38.92
N SER A 193 -11.90 -10.52 -39.74
CA SER A 193 -12.75 -9.31 -39.75
C SER A 193 -13.43 -8.85 -38.45
N GLY A 194 -12.93 -7.75 -37.89
CA GLY A 194 -13.70 -6.50 -37.74
C GLY A 194 -14.92 -6.41 -36.81
N SER A 195 -15.23 -7.43 -36.00
CA SER A 195 -16.23 -7.28 -34.93
C SER A 195 -15.88 -8.18 -33.75
N ALA A 196 -15.99 -7.65 -32.53
CA ALA A 196 -15.74 -8.41 -31.31
C ALA A 196 -16.63 -9.68 -31.31
N PRO A 197 -16.07 -10.88 -31.10
CA PRO A 197 -16.86 -12.10 -31.19
C PRO A 197 -17.96 -12.10 -30.11
N PRO A 198 -19.21 -12.46 -30.46
CA PRO A 198 -20.29 -12.55 -29.49
C PRO A 198 -19.95 -13.63 -28.45
N GLY A 199 -19.92 -13.24 -27.17
CA GLY A 199 -19.66 -14.15 -26.04
C GLY A 199 -18.41 -13.87 -25.20
N ARG A 200 -17.64 -12.79 -25.45
CA ARG A 200 -16.61 -12.34 -24.51
C ARG A 200 -17.25 -11.67 -23.28
N ASN A 201 -17.09 -12.26 -22.11
CA ASN A 201 -17.49 -11.60 -20.86
C ASN A 201 -16.55 -10.43 -20.61
N SER A 202 -17.08 -9.21 -20.75
CA SER A 202 -16.36 -7.98 -20.41
C SER A 202 -16.45 -7.76 -18.90
N VAL A 203 -15.30 -7.70 -18.21
CA VAL A 203 -15.22 -7.61 -16.75
C VAL A 203 -14.76 -6.22 -16.32
N PRO A 204 -15.32 -5.65 -15.25
CA PRO A 204 -14.86 -4.38 -14.72
C PRO A 204 -13.45 -4.54 -14.14
N VAL A 205 -12.64 -3.47 -14.15
CA VAL A 205 -11.24 -3.49 -13.72
C VAL A 205 -11.00 -2.51 -12.58
N LEU A 206 -10.31 -2.98 -11.55
CA LEU A 206 -9.70 -2.14 -10.53
C LEU A 206 -8.19 -2.08 -10.81
N ILE A 207 -7.67 -0.87 -10.95
CA ILE A 207 -6.24 -0.62 -11.12
C ILE A 207 -5.68 -0.18 -9.75
N ALA A 208 -4.80 -0.99 -9.16
CA ALA A 208 -4.26 -0.79 -7.83
C ALA A 208 -2.82 -0.26 -7.86
N LEU A 209 -2.62 0.95 -7.31
CA LEU A 209 -1.33 1.65 -7.30
C LEU A 209 -0.68 1.55 -5.91
N HIS A 210 0.54 1.01 -5.86
CA HIS A 210 1.32 0.86 -4.64
C HIS A 210 1.78 2.21 -4.06
N GLY A 211 2.08 2.26 -2.76
CA GLY A 211 2.68 3.42 -2.10
C GLY A 211 4.16 3.62 -2.48
N ASN A 212 4.76 4.73 -2.05
CA ASN A 212 6.21 4.91 -2.20
C ASN A 212 6.95 3.87 -1.34
N ALA A 213 8.10 3.43 -1.84
CA ALA A 213 8.92 2.37 -1.24
C ALA A 213 8.30 0.96 -1.31
N GLU A 214 7.21 0.79 -2.08
CA GLU A 214 6.56 -0.50 -2.31
C GLU A 214 6.72 -0.94 -3.78
N ASN A 215 6.00 -2.01 -4.15
CA ASN A 215 5.99 -2.58 -5.49
C ASN A 215 4.59 -3.13 -5.87
N ALA A 216 4.44 -3.55 -7.11
CA ALA A 216 3.20 -4.05 -7.68
C ALA A 216 2.72 -5.35 -7.04
N ALA A 217 3.63 -6.22 -6.59
CA ALA A 217 3.26 -7.45 -5.89
C ALA A 217 2.57 -7.13 -4.56
N ARG A 218 3.13 -6.19 -3.78
CA ARG A 218 2.51 -5.70 -2.54
C ARG A 218 1.11 -5.13 -2.77
N ALA A 219 0.94 -4.28 -3.78
CA ALA A 219 -0.39 -3.79 -4.15
C ALA A 219 -1.32 -4.94 -4.55
N ALA A 220 -0.86 -5.87 -5.40
CA ALA A 220 -1.68 -7.00 -5.82
C ALA A 220 -2.15 -7.86 -4.64
N ASP A 221 -1.29 -8.10 -3.64
CA ASP A 221 -1.65 -8.84 -2.43
C ASP A 221 -2.73 -8.12 -1.62
N CYS A 222 -2.57 -6.81 -1.36
CA CYS A 222 -3.58 -6.01 -0.64
C CYS A 222 -4.95 -6.03 -1.32
N TRP A 223 -4.97 -5.98 -2.65
CA TRP A 223 -6.20 -5.84 -3.45
C TRP A 223 -6.70 -7.15 -4.06
N ARG A 224 -6.05 -8.30 -3.79
CA ARG A 224 -6.37 -9.60 -4.41
C ARG A 224 -7.84 -9.98 -4.31
N PHE A 225 -8.48 -9.64 -3.19
CA PHE A 225 -9.89 -9.95 -2.92
C PHE A 225 -10.86 -9.43 -4.00
N VAL A 226 -10.50 -8.42 -4.80
CA VAL A 226 -11.40 -7.89 -5.83
C VAL A 226 -11.70 -8.92 -6.93
N ALA A 227 -10.79 -9.86 -7.17
CA ALA A 227 -10.98 -10.96 -8.12
C ALA A 227 -12.14 -11.88 -7.71
N SER A 228 -12.28 -12.20 -6.42
CA SER A 228 -13.42 -12.97 -5.90
C SER A 228 -14.73 -12.17 -5.94
N ARG A 229 -14.65 -10.85 -6.11
CA ARG A 229 -15.80 -9.95 -6.30
C ARG A 229 -16.13 -9.68 -7.76
N GLY A 230 -15.60 -10.46 -8.69
CA GLY A 230 -15.95 -10.36 -10.11
C GLY A 230 -15.29 -9.20 -10.86
N TRP A 231 -14.21 -8.63 -10.31
CA TRP A 231 -13.40 -7.60 -10.95
C TRP A 231 -12.07 -8.16 -11.42
N ALA A 232 -11.54 -7.67 -12.53
CA ALA A 232 -10.13 -7.83 -12.83
C ALA A 232 -9.30 -6.91 -11.92
N LEU A 233 -8.14 -7.37 -11.48
CA LEU A 233 -7.14 -6.57 -10.76
C LEU A 233 -5.94 -6.33 -11.66
N LEU A 234 -5.63 -5.06 -11.93
CA LEU A 234 -4.39 -4.66 -12.57
C LEU A 234 -3.53 -3.89 -11.57
N ALA A 235 -2.40 -4.44 -11.15
CA ALA A 235 -1.42 -3.73 -10.33
C ALA A 235 -0.18 -3.42 -11.18
N PRO A 236 -0.07 -2.20 -11.74
CA PRO A 236 1.11 -1.78 -12.49
C PRO A 236 2.29 -1.46 -11.56
N GLN A 237 3.50 -1.68 -12.07
CA GLN A 237 4.76 -1.31 -11.41
C GLN A 237 5.25 0.04 -11.95
N SER A 238 5.60 0.97 -11.06
CA SER A 238 6.31 2.19 -11.44
C SER A 238 7.68 1.87 -12.02
N THR A 239 8.11 2.64 -13.01
CA THR A 239 9.48 2.62 -13.53
C THR A 239 10.43 3.54 -12.78
N GLN A 240 9.97 4.24 -11.73
CA GLN A 240 10.78 5.15 -10.92
C GLN A 240 11.32 4.40 -9.70
N VAL A 241 12.63 4.10 -9.72
CA VAL A 241 13.28 3.25 -8.72
C VAL A 241 13.61 4.06 -7.48
N MET A 242 13.13 3.58 -6.33
CA MET A 242 13.42 4.15 -5.01
C MET A 242 14.54 3.38 -4.33
N GLY A 243 14.44 2.06 -4.28
CA GLY A 243 15.32 1.15 -3.55
C GLY A 243 15.37 -0.24 -4.19
N PRO A 244 16.08 -1.20 -3.57
CA PRO A 244 16.03 -2.61 -3.99
C PRO A 244 14.59 -3.14 -4.00
N ASP A 245 14.09 -3.50 -5.18
CA ASP A 245 12.70 -3.96 -5.41
C ASP A 245 11.61 -3.01 -4.84
N ALA A 246 11.92 -1.72 -4.80
CA ALA A 246 11.07 -0.68 -4.24
C ALA A 246 11.02 0.55 -5.15
N TYR A 247 9.83 1.11 -5.29
CA TYR A 247 9.55 2.11 -6.32
C TYR A 247 8.69 3.25 -5.77
N HIS A 248 8.59 4.33 -6.54
CA HIS A 248 7.82 5.51 -6.15
C HIS A 248 7.03 6.11 -7.31
N TRP A 249 6.16 7.07 -7.03
CA TRP A 249 5.42 7.82 -8.05
C TRP A 249 5.59 9.33 -7.84
N ASP A 250 6.84 9.80 -7.74
CA ASP A 250 7.07 11.23 -7.45
C ASP A 250 6.92 12.09 -8.70
N ASP A 251 7.35 11.59 -9.86
CA ASP A 251 6.97 12.11 -11.17
C ASP A 251 5.60 11.52 -11.56
N LEU A 252 4.53 12.29 -11.36
CA LEU A 252 3.17 11.84 -11.62
C LEU A 252 2.89 11.65 -13.12
N ASP A 253 3.56 12.40 -14.00
CA ASP A 253 3.40 12.28 -15.45
C ASP A 253 4.02 10.97 -15.95
N ARG A 254 5.23 10.65 -15.49
CA ARG A 254 5.86 9.35 -15.75
C ARG A 254 5.04 8.21 -15.16
N GLY A 255 4.51 8.39 -13.95
CA GLY A 255 3.59 7.44 -13.33
C GLY A 255 2.34 7.21 -14.18
N ALA A 256 1.77 8.28 -14.74
CA ALA A 256 0.63 8.18 -15.64
C ALA A 256 0.95 7.43 -16.93
N GLN A 257 2.13 7.63 -17.50
CA GLN A 257 2.60 6.90 -18.68
C GLN A 257 2.74 5.40 -18.39
N ASP A 258 3.32 5.02 -17.25
CA ASP A 258 3.48 3.62 -16.83
C ASP A 258 2.11 2.93 -16.68
N VAL A 259 1.16 3.57 -15.99
CA VAL A 259 -0.20 3.03 -15.80
C VAL A 259 -0.93 2.92 -17.14
N LEU A 260 -0.85 3.95 -17.98
CA LEU A 260 -1.50 3.98 -19.28
C LEU A 260 -0.94 2.93 -20.24
N TYR A 261 0.38 2.69 -20.22
CA TYR A 261 1.02 1.62 -20.98
C TYR A 261 0.43 0.26 -20.60
N HIS A 262 0.34 -0.05 -19.30
CA HIS A 262 -0.22 -1.32 -18.84
C HIS A 262 -1.72 -1.44 -19.10
N TYR A 263 -2.49 -0.37 -18.90
CA TYR A 263 -3.92 -0.36 -19.18
C TYR A 263 -4.21 -0.63 -20.66
N ARG A 264 -3.52 0.07 -21.57
CA ARG A 264 -3.65 -0.14 -23.02
C ARG A 264 -3.17 -1.54 -23.43
N SER A 265 -2.01 -1.96 -22.94
CA SER A 265 -1.51 -3.31 -23.20
C SER A 265 -2.51 -4.38 -22.78
N VAL A 266 -3.23 -4.26 -21.66
CA VAL A 266 -4.25 -5.26 -21.29
C VAL A 266 -5.52 -5.14 -22.13
N LEU A 267 -5.91 -3.93 -22.57
CA LEU A 267 -7.01 -3.77 -23.53
C LEU A 267 -6.69 -4.41 -24.88
N ASP A 268 -5.44 -4.30 -25.33
CA ASP A 268 -4.94 -4.87 -26.59
C ASP A 268 -4.66 -6.38 -26.46
N ASP A 269 -4.02 -6.81 -25.36
CA ASP A 269 -3.73 -8.22 -24.98
C ASP A 269 -4.99 -8.98 -24.55
N ALA A 270 -6.14 -8.32 -24.40
CA ALA A 270 -7.44 -8.96 -24.31
C ALA A 270 -7.76 -9.83 -25.55
N ALA A 271 -6.82 -9.99 -26.49
CA ALA A 271 -6.69 -11.13 -27.39
C ALA A 271 -6.55 -12.52 -26.70
N ALA A 272 -6.30 -12.62 -25.39
CA ALA A 272 -6.41 -13.87 -24.63
C ALA A 272 -7.87 -14.44 -24.65
N PRO A 273 -8.07 -15.77 -24.60
CA PRO A 273 -9.31 -16.36 -25.08
C PRO A 273 -10.38 -16.42 -23.99
N GLY A 274 -11.26 -15.40 -23.94
CA GLY A 274 -12.59 -15.50 -23.32
C GLY A 274 -13.06 -14.29 -22.49
N VAL A 275 -12.14 -13.44 -22.01
CA VAL A 275 -12.44 -12.32 -21.11
C VAL A 275 -11.74 -11.06 -21.60
N SER A 276 -12.48 -9.95 -21.68
CA SER A 276 -11.93 -8.62 -22.00
C SER A 276 -12.16 -7.68 -20.82
N LEU A 277 -11.31 -6.66 -20.66
CA LEU A 277 -11.62 -5.58 -19.71
C LEU A 277 -12.72 -4.69 -20.27
N ASP A 278 -13.59 -4.20 -19.40
CA ASP A 278 -14.59 -3.20 -19.75
C ASP A 278 -14.00 -1.79 -19.63
N PRO A 279 -13.71 -1.10 -20.74
CA PRO A 279 -13.10 0.23 -20.69
C PRO A 279 -14.03 1.30 -20.10
N LYS A 280 -15.32 0.99 -19.89
CA LYS A 280 -16.29 1.87 -19.24
C LYS A 280 -16.44 1.59 -17.75
N ARG A 281 -15.82 0.54 -17.20
CA ARG A 281 -15.92 0.17 -15.78
C ARG A 281 -14.54 0.04 -15.16
N VAL A 282 -13.86 1.18 -15.11
CA VAL A 282 -12.54 1.35 -14.51
C VAL A 282 -12.67 2.00 -13.14
N VAL A 283 -12.09 1.38 -12.12
CA VAL A 283 -11.88 1.97 -10.80
C VAL A 283 -10.38 2.12 -10.58
N LEU A 284 -9.95 3.32 -10.17
CA LEU A 284 -8.57 3.58 -9.76
C LEU A 284 -8.49 3.47 -8.24
N ALA A 285 -7.48 2.79 -7.73
CA ALA A 285 -7.27 2.66 -6.30
C ALA A 285 -5.79 2.79 -5.98
N GLY A 286 -5.47 3.30 -4.79
CA GLY A 286 -4.08 3.31 -4.35
C GLY A 286 -3.92 3.62 -2.87
N PHE A 287 -2.67 3.57 -2.43
CA PHE A 287 -2.24 3.94 -1.08
C PHE A 287 -1.16 5.01 -1.12
N SER A 288 -1.16 5.94 -0.17
CA SER A 288 -0.10 6.95 -0.03
C SER A 288 0.12 7.72 -1.35
N ARG A 289 1.34 7.69 -1.90
CA ARG A 289 1.62 8.29 -3.21
C ARG A 289 0.80 7.63 -4.34
N GLY A 290 0.58 6.32 -4.32
CA GLY A 290 -0.27 5.64 -5.30
C GLY A 290 -1.71 6.15 -5.29
N ALA A 291 -2.25 6.53 -4.12
CA ALA A 291 -3.56 7.16 -4.02
C ALA A 291 -3.56 8.57 -4.63
N ALA A 292 -2.49 9.35 -4.44
CA ALA A 292 -2.33 10.65 -5.08
C ALA A 292 -2.27 10.51 -6.62
N LEU A 293 -1.54 9.51 -7.14
CA LEU A 293 -1.52 9.21 -8.57
C LEU A 293 -2.90 8.75 -9.09
N ALA A 294 -3.61 7.91 -8.33
CA ALA A 294 -4.98 7.49 -8.69
C ALA A 294 -5.92 8.69 -8.83
N LEU A 295 -5.85 9.65 -7.90
CA LEU A 295 -6.61 10.91 -7.97
C LEU A 295 -6.18 11.74 -9.18
N HIS A 296 -4.88 11.92 -9.39
CA HIS A 296 -4.36 12.64 -10.54
C HIS A 296 -4.90 12.08 -11.86
N LEU A 297 -4.85 10.75 -12.05
CA LEU A 297 -5.34 10.06 -13.25
C LEU A 297 -6.85 10.19 -13.44
N ALA A 298 -7.63 10.07 -12.35
CA ALA A 298 -9.08 10.19 -12.38
C ALA A 298 -9.53 11.63 -12.71
N LEU A 299 -8.89 12.63 -12.09
CA LEU A 299 -9.28 14.04 -12.22
C LEU A 299 -8.83 14.64 -13.56
N SER A 300 -7.64 14.28 -14.05
CA SER A 300 -7.13 14.71 -15.36
C SER A 300 -7.84 14.05 -16.55
N GLY A 301 -8.55 12.94 -16.33
CA GLY A 301 -9.20 12.20 -17.40
C GLY A 301 -8.24 11.36 -18.25
N VAL A 302 -6.99 11.16 -17.81
CA VAL A 302 -6.04 10.25 -18.48
C VAL A 302 -6.61 8.84 -18.61
N LEU A 303 -7.40 8.41 -17.62
CA LEU A 303 -8.18 7.17 -17.67
C LEU A 303 -9.68 7.45 -17.48
N PRO A 304 -10.56 6.70 -18.16
CA PRO A 304 -12.02 6.85 -18.08
C PRO A 304 -12.57 6.21 -16.79
N ALA A 305 -12.21 6.78 -15.64
CA ALA A 305 -12.52 6.23 -14.33
C ALA A 305 -13.97 6.53 -13.92
N ARG A 306 -14.67 5.53 -13.41
CA ARG A 306 -15.98 5.70 -12.75
C ARG A 306 -15.88 5.82 -11.23
N GLY A 307 -14.78 5.33 -10.68
CA GLY A 307 -14.52 5.36 -9.24
C GLY A 307 -13.04 5.62 -8.95
N VAL A 308 -12.78 6.32 -7.85
CA VAL A 308 -11.44 6.43 -7.25
C VAL A 308 -11.49 6.06 -5.77
N ILE A 309 -10.56 5.20 -5.33
CA ILE A 309 -10.38 4.81 -3.93
C ILE A 309 -9.00 5.28 -3.48
N ALA A 310 -8.97 6.30 -2.63
CA ALA A 310 -7.74 6.91 -2.14
C ALA A 310 -7.51 6.54 -0.66
N LEU A 311 -6.56 5.64 -0.40
CA LEU A 311 -6.18 5.25 0.96
C LEU A 311 -4.96 6.07 1.41
N ALA A 312 -5.13 6.84 2.48
CA ALA A 312 -4.14 7.73 3.07
C ALA A 312 -3.35 8.53 2.00
N PRO A 313 -4.02 9.27 1.09
CA PRO A 313 -3.35 9.92 -0.03
C PRO A 313 -2.28 10.90 0.43
N HIS A 314 -1.13 10.89 -0.24
CA HIS A 314 -0.01 11.74 0.16
C HIS A 314 0.64 12.44 -1.03
N LEU A 315 0.65 13.77 -0.98
CA LEU A 315 1.36 14.66 -1.90
C LEU A 315 1.90 15.88 -1.15
N ARG A 316 3.03 16.46 -1.60
CA ARG A 316 3.57 17.67 -0.94
C ARG A 316 2.68 18.87 -1.23
N ASP A 317 2.24 19.00 -2.48
CA ASP A 317 1.32 20.02 -2.94
C ASP A 317 0.29 19.36 -3.85
N TRP A 318 -0.96 19.37 -3.42
CA TRP A 318 -2.11 18.85 -4.16
C TRP A 318 -3.05 19.95 -4.66
N SER A 319 -2.71 21.23 -4.45
CA SER A 319 -3.57 22.37 -4.80
C SER A 319 -3.93 22.41 -6.28
N TYR A 320 -3.01 22.00 -7.15
CA TYR A 320 -3.25 21.93 -8.60
C TYR A 320 -4.41 20.98 -8.99
N MET A 321 -4.78 20.03 -8.12
CA MET A 321 -5.89 19.09 -8.40
C MET A 321 -7.23 19.82 -8.47
N GLU A 322 -7.40 20.95 -7.79
CA GLU A 322 -8.60 21.79 -7.92
C GLU A 322 -8.79 22.24 -9.38
N GLY A 323 -7.72 22.70 -10.04
CA GLY A 323 -7.76 23.11 -11.44
C GLY A 323 -8.07 21.97 -12.43
N LEU A 324 -7.90 20.70 -12.05
CA LEU A 324 -8.26 19.56 -12.89
C LEU A 324 -9.78 19.34 -13.00
N LEU A 325 -10.55 19.91 -12.07
CA LEU A 325 -12.01 19.83 -12.04
C LEU A 325 -12.68 20.93 -12.89
N GLU A 326 -11.92 21.91 -13.36
CA GLU A 326 -12.41 23.06 -14.14
C GLU A 326 -12.30 22.83 -15.67
N PRO A 327 -13.23 23.37 -16.48
CA PRO A 327 -14.50 23.99 -16.09
C PRO A 327 -15.59 22.97 -15.72
N SER A 328 -15.29 21.68 -15.87
CA SER A 328 -16.15 20.57 -15.47
C SER A 328 -15.32 19.29 -15.34
N PRO A 329 -15.76 18.31 -14.53
CA PRO A 329 -15.05 17.05 -14.35
C PRO A 329 -14.78 16.31 -15.66
N ARG A 330 -13.54 15.87 -15.87
CA ARG A 330 -13.14 15.07 -17.05
C ARG A 330 -13.78 13.69 -17.09
N ASN A 331 -14.13 13.15 -15.92
CA ASN A 331 -14.90 11.92 -15.75
C ASN A 331 -16.25 12.26 -15.09
N PRO A 332 -17.32 12.52 -15.88
CA PRO A 332 -18.63 12.84 -15.34
C PRO A 332 -19.19 11.70 -14.49
N GLY A 333 -19.71 12.04 -13.31
CA GLY A 333 -20.27 11.05 -12.39
C GLY A 333 -19.22 10.16 -11.69
N LEU A 334 -17.94 10.56 -11.72
CA LEU A 334 -16.88 9.95 -10.92
C LEU A 334 -17.31 9.91 -9.43
N ARG A 335 -17.12 8.74 -8.82
CA ARG A 335 -17.36 8.51 -7.39
C ARG A 335 -16.03 8.39 -6.67
N ALA A 336 -15.91 8.96 -5.48
CA ALA A 336 -14.68 8.88 -4.70
C ALA A 336 -14.92 8.32 -3.31
N TYR A 337 -13.99 7.48 -2.85
CA TYR A 337 -13.89 7.06 -1.46
C TYR A 337 -12.50 7.39 -0.94
N PHE A 338 -12.44 8.16 0.13
CA PHE A 338 -11.22 8.48 0.85
C PHE A 338 -11.22 7.77 2.19
N TRP A 339 -10.06 7.23 2.55
CA TRP A 339 -9.81 6.68 3.88
C TRP A 339 -8.52 7.29 4.41
N ALA A 340 -8.50 7.76 5.66
CA ALA A 340 -7.27 8.20 6.31
C ALA A 340 -7.31 7.89 7.81
N GLY A 341 -6.14 7.63 8.40
CA GLY A 341 -6.01 7.52 9.85
C GLY A 341 -5.91 8.90 10.50
N SER A 342 -6.59 9.11 11.63
CA SER A 342 -6.61 10.43 12.29
C SER A 342 -5.24 10.90 12.82
N ARG A 343 -4.25 10.00 12.95
CA ARG A 343 -2.86 10.34 13.32
C ARG A 343 -1.98 10.71 12.11
N ASP A 344 -2.53 10.63 10.91
CA ASP A 344 -1.86 10.99 9.65
C ASP A 344 -2.48 12.28 9.10
N GLU A 345 -2.16 13.38 9.79
CA GLU A 345 -2.71 14.70 9.50
C GLU A 345 -2.52 15.15 8.03
N PRO A 346 -1.36 14.96 7.38
CA PRO A 346 -1.21 15.30 5.96
C PRO A 346 -2.21 14.58 5.05
N ALA A 347 -2.43 13.28 5.26
CA ALA A 347 -3.38 12.52 4.45
C ALA A 347 -4.84 12.87 4.73
N VAL A 348 -5.18 13.18 5.98
CA VAL A 348 -6.50 13.71 6.34
C VAL A 348 -6.76 15.02 5.62
N ARG A 349 -5.82 15.98 5.70
CA ARG A 349 -5.96 17.28 5.03
C ARG A 349 -6.11 17.15 3.52
N MET A 350 -5.27 16.32 2.88
CA MET A 350 -5.39 16.08 1.44
C MET A 350 -6.74 15.45 1.08
N SER A 351 -7.21 14.48 1.86
CA SER A 351 -8.50 13.83 1.63
C SER A 351 -9.66 14.82 1.74
N GLU A 352 -9.67 15.67 2.76
CA GLU A 352 -10.72 16.68 2.99
C GLU A 352 -10.71 17.77 1.92
N ASP A 353 -9.53 18.29 1.57
CA ASP A 353 -9.39 19.34 0.54
C ASP A 353 -9.88 18.84 -0.82
N VAL A 354 -9.39 17.68 -1.27
CA VAL A 354 -9.77 17.11 -2.58
C VAL A 354 -11.23 16.69 -2.59
N ALA A 355 -11.75 16.11 -1.51
CA ALA A 355 -13.16 15.76 -1.40
C ALA A 355 -14.06 16.99 -1.56
N ARG A 356 -13.76 18.08 -0.85
CA ARG A 356 -14.51 19.34 -0.96
C ARG A 356 -14.52 19.88 -2.38
N TRP A 357 -13.39 19.86 -3.09
CA TRP A 357 -13.33 20.31 -4.48
C TRP A 357 -14.17 19.42 -5.41
N MET A 358 -14.07 18.09 -5.24
CA MET A 358 -14.87 17.14 -6.02
C MET A 358 -16.38 17.31 -5.77
N GLU A 359 -16.80 17.52 -4.52
CA GLU A 359 -18.19 17.79 -4.16
C GLU A 359 -18.69 19.12 -4.77
N ALA A 360 -17.87 20.18 -4.72
CA ALA A 360 -18.19 21.46 -5.35
C ALA A 360 -18.37 21.34 -6.88
N ALA A 361 -17.61 20.43 -7.51
CA ALA A 361 -17.75 20.08 -8.92
C ALA A 361 -18.91 19.10 -9.23
N GLY A 362 -19.75 18.77 -8.23
CA GLY A 362 -20.93 17.92 -8.38
C GLY A 362 -20.66 16.42 -8.39
N LEU A 363 -19.49 15.97 -7.92
CA LEU A 363 -19.15 14.55 -7.83
C LEU A 363 -19.61 13.93 -6.51
N THR A 364 -19.78 12.61 -6.51
CA THR A 364 -20.17 11.87 -5.30
C THR A 364 -18.92 11.46 -4.53
N VAL A 365 -18.78 11.96 -3.30
CA VAL A 365 -17.61 11.68 -2.46
C VAL A 365 -18.04 11.08 -1.12
N ARG A 366 -17.21 10.19 -0.59
CA ARG A 366 -17.27 9.72 0.80
C ARG A 366 -15.88 9.81 1.41
N VAL A 367 -15.77 10.46 2.55
CA VAL A 367 -14.54 10.51 3.34
C VAL A 367 -14.73 9.74 4.64
N GLU A 368 -13.75 8.91 5.00
CA GLU A 368 -13.71 8.20 6.28
C GLU A 368 -12.39 8.45 7.00
N VAL A 369 -12.46 9.13 8.15
CA VAL A 369 -11.30 9.35 9.03
C VAL A 369 -11.40 8.41 10.23
N VAL A 370 -10.47 7.46 10.33
CA VAL A 370 -10.47 6.44 11.40
C VAL A 370 -9.65 6.92 12.60
N GLN A 371 -10.33 7.08 13.73
CA GLN A 371 -9.71 7.52 14.98
C GLN A 371 -8.61 6.56 15.45
N GLY A 372 -7.46 7.11 15.80
CA GLY A 372 -6.31 6.37 16.31
C GLY A 372 -5.52 5.58 15.24
N ALA A 373 -5.98 5.53 13.99
CA ALA A 373 -5.20 4.94 12.90
C ALA A 373 -4.09 5.90 12.42
N GLY A 374 -3.03 5.33 11.84
CA GLY A 374 -1.90 6.07 11.25
C GLY A 374 -1.80 5.84 9.74
N HIS A 375 -0.60 6.00 9.18
CA HIS A 375 -0.33 5.87 7.74
C HIS A 375 -0.12 4.40 7.33
N PHE A 376 -1.20 3.63 7.15
CA PHE A 376 -1.15 2.22 6.75
C PHE A 376 -2.38 1.81 5.94
N TYR A 377 -2.34 0.65 5.27
CA TYR A 377 -3.53 0.04 4.66
C TYR A 377 -4.54 -0.38 5.74
N PRO A 378 -5.84 -0.07 5.61
CA PRO A 378 -6.84 -0.46 6.60
C PRO A 378 -6.86 -1.99 6.77
N PRO A 379 -6.74 -2.54 8.00
CA PRO A 379 -6.73 -3.98 8.25
C PRO A 379 -7.98 -4.73 7.75
N ASP A 380 -9.11 -4.02 7.66
CA ASP A 380 -10.40 -4.49 7.19
C ASP A 380 -10.72 -3.97 5.77
N LEU A 381 -9.69 -3.80 4.93
CA LEU A 381 -9.79 -3.25 3.57
C LEU A 381 -10.91 -3.89 2.75
N GLU A 382 -10.98 -5.22 2.68
CA GLU A 382 -12.03 -5.92 1.92
C GLU A 382 -13.44 -5.54 2.40
N ALA A 383 -13.66 -5.50 3.72
CA ALA A 383 -14.96 -5.19 4.29
C ALA A 383 -15.41 -3.75 3.96
N ARG A 384 -14.47 -2.83 3.85
CA ARG A 384 -14.71 -1.42 3.47
C ARG A 384 -15.02 -1.28 1.98
N ILE A 385 -14.25 -1.96 1.13
CA ILE A 385 -14.25 -1.73 -0.31
C ILE A 385 -15.27 -2.58 -1.05
N ALA A 386 -15.50 -3.82 -0.63
CA ALA A 386 -16.39 -4.72 -1.36
C ALA A 386 -17.82 -4.17 -1.57
N PRO A 387 -18.46 -3.48 -0.59
CA PRO A 387 -19.75 -2.83 -0.81
C PRO A 387 -19.69 -1.71 -1.86
N LEU A 388 -18.59 -0.96 -1.93
CA LEU A 388 -18.39 0.11 -2.92
C LEU A 388 -18.32 -0.49 -4.33
N LEU A 389 -17.51 -1.54 -4.51
CA LEU A 389 -17.37 -2.23 -5.79
C LEU A 389 -18.68 -2.84 -6.28
N ALA A 390 -19.53 -3.34 -5.37
CA ALA A 390 -20.86 -3.81 -5.74
C ALA A 390 -21.77 -2.68 -6.24
N ALA A 391 -21.66 -1.49 -5.66
CA ALA A 391 -22.47 -0.32 -6.02
C ALA A 391 -21.94 0.44 -7.26
N TRP A 392 -20.67 0.23 -7.64
CA TRP A 392 -19.97 0.94 -8.73
C TRP A 392 -19.83 0.09 -10.00
N ARG A 393 -20.45 -1.09 -10.01
CA ARG A 393 -20.43 -2.04 -11.13
C ARG A 393 -21.16 -1.55 -12.38
#